data_AF-A0A350P3L1-F1
#
_entry.id   AF-A0A350P3L1-F1
#
_cell.length_a   1.000
_cell.length_b   1.000
_cell.length_c   1.000
_cell.angle_alpha   90.00
_cell.angle_beta   90.00
_cell.angle_gamma   90.00
#
_symmetry.space_group_name_H-M   'P 1'
#
loop_
_entity.id
_entity.type
_entity.pdbx_description
1 polymer ?
#
loop_
_entity_poly.entity_id
_entity_poly.type
_entity_poly.pdbx_seq_one_letter_code
_entity_poly.pdbx_strand_id
1 'polypeptide(L)'
;MVRGELDILKATVPLLLTATVLLSNSAKSDGLTAQDYAEKGLESATFFPGLASLCDISREPRNMFQSGVSKDTRPERRAADTPSLTEQRNASKGNTNRRARRHIPPQKVFDNLYYVGAGNVASWAIDTGKTIVLVDALNSDEQAGKYIFAGLKTLGLEDKPVSHLIISHGHGDHYGGFNAVVKRYNPRIVMSELEWELLEHDSFASRRWGAKPKKDMAVNDGDTLNIDGTTLTFHVTPGHTPGTLSLVFPVYDGDEPHRAVLWGGTGLNYGSDVQRIQSYTESAQIMKGYVEAQNIDVFLSNHPGRDGSREKLLASRLDNAAEKHAFVQGKNIVKEVFELLENCTRAQWMNIVENKSKGS
;
A
#
# COMPACT_ATOMS: atom_id res chain seq x y z
N MET A 1 -15.89 6.72 35.00
CA MET A 1 -15.14 6.61 33.73
C MET A 1 -14.17 5.44 33.88
N VAL A 2 -14.58 4.26 33.42
CA VAL A 2 -13.72 3.07 33.46
C VAL A 2 -12.93 3.07 32.15
N ARG A 3 -11.62 3.31 32.23
CA ARG A 3 -10.68 3.07 31.13
C ARG A 3 -10.49 1.55 31.04
N GLY A 4 -11.07 0.92 30.03
CA GLY A 4 -10.78 -0.48 29.73
C GLY A 4 -9.40 -0.59 29.09
N GLU A 5 -8.52 -1.38 29.70
CA GLU A 5 -7.30 -1.87 29.05
C GLU A 5 -7.72 -2.75 27.86
N LEU A 6 -7.24 -2.41 26.66
CA LEU A 6 -7.36 -3.29 25.50
C LEU A 6 -6.14 -4.22 25.49
N ASP A 7 -6.39 -5.53 25.53
CA ASP A 7 -5.36 -6.57 25.48
C ASP A 7 -4.77 -6.67 24.07
N ILE A 8 -3.54 -6.18 23.90
CA ILE A 8 -2.68 -6.50 22.75
C ILE A 8 -2.05 -7.88 23.05
N LEU A 9 -2.56 -8.94 22.44
CA LEU A 9 -1.97 -10.27 22.56
C LEU A 9 -0.73 -10.40 21.67
N LYS A 10 0.42 -10.61 22.30
CA LYS A 10 1.67 -11.02 21.62
C LYS A 10 1.62 -12.53 21.34
N ALA A 11 1.68 -12.92 20.07
CA ALA A 11 1.83 -14.33 19.71
C ALA A 11 3.31 -14.76 19.84
N THR A 12 3.64 -15.61 20.83
CA THR A 12 4.95 -16.27 20.92
C THR A 12 4.99 -17.49 20.00
N VAL A 13 5.82 -17.44 18.96
CA VAL A 13 6.17 -18.60 18.11
C VAL A 13 7.47 -19.22 18.64
N PRO A 14 7.57 -20.55 18.82
CA PRO A 14 8.79 -21.18 19.32
C PRO A 14 9.88 -21.20 18.24
N LEU A 15 11.05 -20.70 18.61
CA LEU A 15 12.26 -20.69 17.79
C LEU A 15 12.83 -22.12 17.67
N LEU A 16 12.62 -22.80 16.53
CA LEU A 16 13.32 -24.04 16.23
C LEU A 16 14.74 -23.71 15.73
N LEU A 17 15.74 -24.02 16.55
CA LEU A 17 17.15 -24.03 16.17
C LEU A 17 17.42 -25.22 15.23
N THR A 18 17.68 -24.97 13.94
CA THR A 18 18.19 -25.99 13.02
C THR A 18 19.70 -25.85 12.86
N ALA A 19 20.42 -26.95 13.13
CA ALA A 19 21.87 -27.04 13.00
C ALA A 19 22.29 -26.96 11.53
N THR A 20 23.23 -26.07 11.22
CA THR A 20 23.77 -25.86 9.88
C THR A 20 24.89 -26.88 9.60
N VAL A 21 24.66 -27.79 8.65
CA VAL A 21 25.72 -28.61 8.05
C VAL A 21 26.31 -27.83 6.88
N LEU A 22 27.58 -27.43 7.00
CA LEU A 22 28.35 -26.81 5.92
C LEU A 22 28.79 -27.88 4.92
N LEU A 23 28.07 -27.99 3.80
CA LEU A 23 28.55 -28.66 2.59
C LEU A 23 28.98 -27.59 1.60
N SER A 24 30.29 -27.46 1.42
CA SER A 24 30.91 -26.66 0.37
C SER A 24 30.63 -27.32 -0.99
N ASN A 25 29.67 -26.79 -1.72
CA ASN A 25 29.45 -27.17 -3.12
C ASN A 25 29.84 -25.99 -4.01
N SER A 26 30.98 -26.10 -4.68
CA SER A 26 31.41 -25.18 -5.72
C SER A 26 30.61 -25.45 -6.99
N ALA A 27 29.34 -25.04 -7.02
CA ALA A 27 28.61 -24.83 -8.25
C ALA A 27 28.93 -23.40 -8.71
N LYS A 28 29.38 -23.24 -9.97
CA LYS A 28 29.33 -21.93 -10.63
C LYS A 28 27.89 -21.43 -10.52
N SER A 29 27.67 -20.35 -9.77
CA SER A 29 26.37 -19.70 -9.74
C SER A 29 26.18 -19.04 -11.11
N ASP A 30 25.41 -19.67 -11.98
CA ASP A 30 24.75 -18.94 -13.07
C ASP A 30 23.66 -18.09 -12.39
N GLY A 31 24.10 -17.01 -11.74
CA GLY A 31 23.24 -16.11 -10.99
C GLY A 31 22.43 -15.25 -11.97
N LEU A 32 21.13 -15.15 -11.72
CA LEU A 32 20.25 -14.25 -12.45
C LEU A 32 20.78 -12.81 -12.33
N THR A 33 20.78 -12.09 -13.44
CA THR A 33 21.14 -10.67 -13.52
C THR A 33 20.01 -9.78 -13.00
N ALA A 34 20.28 -8.50 -12.80
CA ALA A 34 19.24 -7.51 -12.51
C ALA A 34 18.13 -7.49 -13.59
N GLN A 35 18.51 -7.66 -14.86
CA GLN A 35 17.56 -7.70 -15.97
C GLN A 35 16.67 -8.96 -15.92
N ASP A 36 17.23 -10.12 -15.60
CA ASP A 36 16.45 -11.36 -15.46
C ASP A 36 15.40 -11.24 -14.36
N TYR A 37 15.73 -10.59 -13.24
CA TYR A 37 14.75 -10.31 -12.18
C TYR A 37 13.69 -9.29 -12.60
N ALA A 38 14.06 -8.26 -13.38
CA ALA A 38 13.07 -7.31 -13.90
C ALA A 38 12.06 -8.00 -14.83
N GLU A 39 12.54 -8.89 -15.70
CA GLU A 39 11.69 -9.66 -16.63
C GLU A 39 10.74 -10.61 -15.89
N LYS A 40 11.26 -11.36 -14.91
CA LYS A 40 10.41 -12.21 -14.04
C LYS A 40 9.31 -11.42 -13.34
N GLY A 41 9.63 -10.23 -12.84
CA GLY A 41 8.62 -9.39 -12.21
C GLY A 41 7.57 -8.86 -13.20
N LEU A 42 7.94 -8.61 -14.45
CA LEU A 42 7.01 -8.18 -15.50
C LEU A 42 6.06 -9.30 -15.95
N GLU A 43 6.45 -10.57 -15.87
CA GLU A 43 5.55 -11.71 -16.10
C GLU A 43 4.36 -11.68 -15.11
N SER A 44 4.64 -11.43 -13.82
CA SER A 44 3.64 -11.27 -12.76
C SER A 44 2.85 -9.95 -12.86
N ALA A 45 3.34 -8.95 -13.60
CA ALA A 45 2.68 -7.65 -13.77
C ALA A 45 1.43 -7.68 -14.65
N THR A 46 1.16 -8.80 -15.32
CA THR A 46 -0.06 -9.03 -16.11
C THR A 46 -1.34 -8.80 -15.28
N PHE A 47 -1.35 -9.21 -14.00
CA PHE A 47 -2.48 -9.02 -13.10
C PHE A 47 -2.49 -7.66 -12.39
N PHE A 48 -1.31 -7.03 -12.26
CA PHE A 48 -1.14 -5.76 -11.52
C PHE A 48 -0.28 -4.76 -12.31
N PRO A 49 -0.77 -4.29 -13.49
CA PRO A 49 -0.01 -3.40 -14.37
C PRO A 49 0.34 -2.06 -13.70
N GLY A 50 -0.40 -1.67 -12.66
CA GLY A 50 -0.12 -0.51 -11.82
C GLY A 50 1.21 -0.56 -11.09
N LEU A 51 1.81 -1.74 -10.90
CA LEU A 51 3.09 -1.94 -10.22
C LEU A 51 4.26 -2.19 -11.18
N ALA A 52 4.00 -2.43 -12.46
CA ALA A 52 5.02 -2.75 -13.47
C ALA A 52 6.18 -1.74 -13.55
N SER A 53 5.91 -0.47 -13.24
CA SER A 53 6.93 0.59 -13.22
C SER A 53 8.07 0.34 -12.23
N LEU A 54 7.87 -0.51 -11.21
CA LEU A 54 8.93 -0.86 -10.26
C LEU A 54 10.04 -1.68 -10.91
N CYS A 55 9.74 -2.36 -12.02
CA CYS A 55 10.66 -3.22 -12.76
C CYS A 55 11.49 -2.43 -13.79
N ASP A 56 11.21 -1.14 -13.98
CA ASP A 56 12.00 -0.25 -14.85
C ASP A 56 13.33 0.10 -14.17
N ILE A 57 14.36 -0.70 -14.43
CA ILE A 57 15.73 -0.49 -13.94
C ILE A 57 16.56 0.42 -14.85
N SER A 58 15.98 0.95 -15.94
CA SER A 58 16.68 1.88 -16.84
C SER A 58 16.89 3.27 -16.23
N ARG A 59 16.25 3.52 -15.08
CA ARG A 59 16.30 4.78 -14.34
C ARG A 59 16.43 4.50 -12.86
N GLU A 60 17.15 5.37 -12.17
CA GLU A 60 17.18 5.32 -10.72
C GLU A 60 15.78 5.58 -10.13
N PRO A 61 15.44 4.92 -9.00
CA PRO A 61 14.23 5.23 -8.25
C PRO A 61 14.15 6.72 -7.94
N ARG A 62 12.95 7.28 -8.02
CA ARG A 62 12.74 8.69 -7.74
C ARG A 62 13.08 8.98 -6.28
N ASN A 63 13.82 10.04 -6.01
CA ASN A 63 13.96 10.59 -4.65
C ASN A 63 13.04 11.81 -4.49
N MET A 64 11.98 11.68 -3.69
CA MET A 64 11.05 12.79 -3.44
C MET A 64 11.58 13.85 -2.47
N PHE A 65 12.69 13.57 -1.78
CA PHE A 65 13.35 14.48 -0.84
C PHE A 65 14.39 15.37 -1.50
N GLN A 66 14.82 15.05 -2.72
CA GLN A 66 15.84 15.79 -3.47
C GLN A 66 15.26 16.71 -4.56
N SER A 67 14.00 17.12 -4.45
CA SER A 67 13.34 17.99 -5.45
C SER A 67 13.84 19.44 -5.39
N GLY A 68 15.10 19.63 -5.78
CA GLY A 68 15.78 20.90 -6.06
C GLY A 68 16.66 20.87 -7.33
N VAL A 69 16.80 19.71 -8.00
CA VAL A 69 17.46 19.65 -9.31
C VAL A 69 16.46 20.10 -10.38
N SER A 70 16.85 21.14 -11.12
CA SER A 70 16.07 21.84 -12.14
C SER A 70 15.28 20.91 -13.08
N LYS A 71 14.08 21.34 -13.46
CA LYS A 71 13.27 20.72 -14.52
C LYS A 71 13.92 20.82 -15.92
N ASP A 72 15.04 21.53 -16.06
CA ASP A 72 15.69 21.83 -17.35
C ASP A 72 16.74 20.81 -17.83
N THR A 73 16.99 19.73 -17.09
CA THR A 73 17.91 18.66 -17.56
C THR A 73 17.22 17.32 -17.72
N ARG A 74 15.95 17.31 -18.17
CA ARG A 74 15.37 16.08 -18.73
C ARG A 74 16.05 15.80 -20.08
N PRO A 75 16.75 14.66 -20.24
CA PRO A 75 17.17 14.24 -21.58
C PRO A 75 15.90 14.08 -22.43
N GLU A 76 15.92 14.62 -23.65
CA GLU A 76 14.88 14.39 -24.64
C GLU A 76 14.63 12.89 -24.77
N ARG A 77 13.35 12.51 -24.82
CA ARG A 77 12.95 11.14 -25.14
C ARG A 77 13.56 10.80 -26.50
N ARG A 78 14.52 9.88 -26.55
CA ARG A 78 14.89 9.26 -27.82
C ARG A 78 13.65 8.57 -28.37
N ALA A 79 13.18 9.06 -29.51
CA ALA A 79 12.04 8.57 -30.22
C ALA A 79 12.33 7.17 -30.76
N ALA A 80 11.62 6.19 -30.24
CA ALA A 80 11.26 4.98 -30.96
C ALA A 80 9.75 4.78 -30.75
N ASP A 81 9.00 5.01 -31.82
CA ASP A 81 7.58 4.71 -32.02
C ASP A 81 6.59 5.11 -30.91
N THR A 82 6.36 6.41 -30.75
CA THR A 82 5.17 6.93 -30.05
C THR A 82 4.67 8.20 -30.76
N PRO A 83 3.35 8.40 -30.98
CA PRO A 83 2.83 9.56 -31.70
C PRO A 83 3.28 10.88 -31.06
N SER A 84 3.57 11.88 -31.90
CA SER A 84 4.25 13.11 -31.47
C SER A 84 3.46 13.89 -30.41
N LEU A 85 4.20 14.55 -29.49
CA LEU A 85 3.65 15.40 -28.43
C LEU A 85 2.76 16.55 -28.95
N THR A 86 2.80 16.84 -30.26
CA THR A 86 1.99 17.85 -30.93
C THR A 86 0.56 17.37 -31.17
N GLU A 87 0.34 16.06 -31.42
CA GLU A 87 -1.00 15.46 -31.52
C GLU A 87 -1.67 15.33 -30.14
N GLN A 88 -0.89 15.06 -29.08
CA GLN A 88 -1.39 15.04 -27.71
C GLN A 88 -1.75 16.43 -27.15
N ARG A 89 -1.09 17.51 -27.61
CA ARG A 89 -1.40 18.88 -27.19
C ARG A 89 -2.72 19.39 -27.79
N ASN A 90 -3.04 19.00 -29.02
CA ASN A 90 -4.28 19.43 -29.68
C ASN A 90 -5.52 18.66 -29.21
N ALA A 91 -5.36 17.51 -28.55
CA ALA A 91 -6.44 16.81 -27.85
C ALA A 91 -6.79 17.42 -26.47
N SER A 92 -6.08 18.46 -26.01
CA SER A 92 -6.23 19.02 -24.65
C SER A 92 -7.29 20.12 -24.50
N LYS A 93 -8.07 20.43 -25.53
CA LYS A 93 -9.28 21.27 -25.42
C LYS A 93 -10.48 20.48 -24.88
N GLY A 94 -10.33 19.86 -23.70
CA GLY A 94 -11.36 19.05 -23.04
C GLY A 94 -11.08 18.82 -21.55
N ASN A 95 -10.98 19.90 -20.76
CA ASN A 95 -10.54 19.88 -19.36
C ASN A 95 -11.59 19.35 -18.33
N THR A 96 -12.76 18.91 -18.78
CA THR A 96 -13.80 18.32 -17.90
C THR A 96 -13.62 16.81 -17.73
N ASN A 97 -13.06 16.11 -18.72
CA ASN A 97 -13.02 14.65 -18.77
C ASN A 97 -11.87 14.02 -17.94
N ARG A 98 -10.78 14.77 -17.70
CA ARG A 98 -9.64 14.29 -16.89
C ARG A 98 -9.91 14.32 -15.38
N ARG A 99 -10.79 15.21 -14.92
CA ARG A 99 -11.24 15.28 -13.52
C ARG A 99 -12.27 14.19 -13.22
N ALA A 100 -13.19 13.93 -14.15
CA ALA A 100 -14.16 12.84 -14.05
C ALA A 100 -13.48 11.46 -13.92
N ARG A 101 -12.42 11.20 -14.72
CA ARG A 101 -11.63 9.96 -14.64
C ARG A 101 -10.80 9.76 -13.36
N ARG A 102 -10.71 10.77 -12.48
CA ARG A 102 -9.96 10.70 -11.22
C ARG A 102 -10.85 10.39 -10.02
N HIS A 103 -12.14 10.66 -10.12
CA HIS A 103 -13.06 10.43 -9.02
C HIS A 103 -13.55 8.98 -9.05
N ILE A 104 -13.33 8.27 -7.95
CA ILE A 104 -13.94 6.98 -7.69
C ILE A 104 -15.06 7.25 -6.68
N PRO A 105 -16.33 6.92 -6.98
CA PRO A 105 -17.42 7.12 -6.03
C PRO A 105 -17.26 6.19 -4.82
N PRO A 106 -17.73 6.61 -3.63
CA PRO A 106 -17.78 5.74 -2.47
C PRO A 106 -18.69 4.54 -2.77
N GLN A 107 -18.27 3.34 -2.38
CA GLN A 107 -19.01 2.12 -2.68
C GLN A 107 -18.69 1.02 -1.67
N LYS A 108 -19.67 0.13 -1.48
CA LYS A 108 -19.50 -1.14 -0.79
C LYS A 108 -18.67 -2.07 -1.69
N VAL A 109 -17.62 -2.65 -1.13
CA VAL A 109 -16.71 -3.55 -1.85
C VAL A 109 -16.82 -4.98 -1.34
N PHE A 110 -17.00 -5.17 -0.03
CA PHE A 110 -17.45 -6.43 0.58
C PHE A 110 -18.54 -6.09 1.60
N ASP A 111 -19.18 -7.09 2.20
CA ASP A 111 -20.20 -6.88 3.24
C ASP A 111 -19.73 -6.01 4.40
N ASN A 112 -18.45 -6.09 4.72
CA ASN A 112 -17.81 -5.34 5.80
C ASN A 112 -16.68 -4.40 5.33
N LEU A 113 -16.54 -4.14 4.02
CA LEU A 113 -15.47 -3.27 3.50
C LEU A 113 -16.02 -2.27 2.50
N TYR A 114 -15.70 -1.00 2.71
CA TYR A 114 -16.15 0.11 1.90
C TYR A 114 -14.99 0.97 1.43
N TYR A 115 -15.05 1.41 0.18
CA TYR A 115 -14.14 2.40 -0.37
C TYR A 115 -14.68 3.81 -0.11
N VAL A 116 -13.87 4.68 0.50
CA VAL A 116 -14.21 6.10 0.80
C VAL A 116 -13.05 7.06 0.45
N GLY A 117 -12.21 6.68 -0.52
CA GLY A 117 -10.99 7.41 -0.89
C GLY A 117 -11.12 8.45 -2.00
N ALA A 118 -10.06 9.26 -2.19
CA ALA A 118 -10.00 10.36 -3.17
C ALA A 118 -9.66 9.93 -4.62
N GLY A 119 -9.42 8.63 -4.86
CA GLY A 119 -9.18 8.03 -6.16
C GLY A 119 -7.72 7.82 -6.50
N ASN A 120 -6.84 8.75 -6.09
CA ASN A 120 -5.38 8.57 -6.13
C ASN A 120 -4.82 7.99 -4.84
N VAL A 121 -5.45 8.28 -3.71
CA VAL A 121 -5.18 7.67 -2.40
C VAL A 121 -6.47 7.03 -1.93
N ALA A 122 -6.38 5.79 -1.47
CA ALA A 122 -7.49 5.06 -0.89
C ALA A 122 -7.72 5.50 0.55
N SER A 123 -8.96 5.41 0.98
CA SER A 123 -9.30 5.26 2.39
C SER A 123 -10.32 4.14 2.44
N TRP A 124 -10.08 3.17 3.30
CA TRP A 124 -10.91 1.99 3.44
C TRP A 124 -11.62 2.03 4.79
N ALA A 125 -12.93 1.81 4.79
CA ALA A 125 -13.74 1.69 5.99
C ALA A 125 -14.10 0.22 6.19
N ILE A 126 -13.53 -0.39 7.23
CA ILE A 126 -13.85 -1.75 7.68
C ILE A 126 -14.96 -1.64 8.71
N ASP A 127 -16.11 -2.22 8.41
CA ASP A 127 -17.28 -2.22 9.28
C ASP A 127 -17.28 -3.45 10.18
N THR A 128 -17.16 -3.25 11.49
CA THR A 128 -17.16 -4.36 12.47
C THR A 128 -18.58 -4.76 12.88
N GLY A 129 -19.61 -4.16 12.27
CA GLY A 129 -21.01 -4.25 12.66
C GLY A 129 -21.41 -3.23 13.73
N LYS A 130 -20.48 -2.87 14.63
CA LYS A 130 -20.72 -1.86 15.70
C LYS A 130 -19.98 -0.55 15.47
N THR A 131 -18.75 -0.63 14.97
CA THR A 131 -17.88 0.53 14.74
C THR A 131 -17.22 0.45 13.37
N ILE A 132 -16.65 1.55 12.91
CA ILE A 132 -15.81 1.60 11.71
C ILE A 132 -14.34 1.68 12.12
N VAL A 133 -13.50 0.92 11.44
CA VAL A 133 -12.05 1.12 11.39
C VAL A 133 -11.71 1.77 10.06
N LEU A 134 -11.12 2.96 10.10
CA LEU A 134 -10.61 3.62 8.90
C LEU A 134 -9.15 3.25 8.67
N VAL A 135 -8.77 2.97 7.42
CA VAL A 135 -7.38 2.85 6.98
C VAL A 135 -7.05 4.03 6.08
N ASP A 136 -6.06 4.81 6.48
CA ASP A 136 -5.61 6.10 5.94
C ASP A 136 -6.67 7.22 5.94
N ALA A 137 -6.20 8.45 6.14
CA ALA A 137 -6.98 9.67 6.26
C ALA A 137 -6.81 10.66 5.09
N LEU A 138 -6.28 10.18 3.96
CA LEU A 138 -6.06 10.97 2.74
C LEU A 138 -5.13 12.18 2.98
N ASN A 139 -5.14 13.10 2.01
CA ASN A 139 -4.15 14.18 1.87
C ASN A 139 -4.36 15.39 2.78
N SER A 140 -5.57 15.60 3.29
CA SER A 140 -5.92 16.80 4.07
C SER A 140 -7.27 16.64 4.76
N ASP A 141 -7.50 17.47 5.78
CA ASP A 141 -8.80 17.58 6.45
C ASP A 141 -9.95 17.90 5.48
N GLU A 142 -9.70 18.72 4.46
CA GLU A 142 -10.67 19.00 3.39
C GLU A 142 -11.03 17.74 2.62
N GLN A 143 -10.03 16.90 2.28
CA GLN A 143 -10.29 15.64 1.59
C GLN A 143 -11.00 14.63 2.50
N ALA A 144 -10.67 14.57 3.79
CA ALA A 144 -11.40 13.74 4.75
C ALA A 144 -12.89 14.13 4.79
N GLY A 145 -13.21 15.43 4.86
CA GLY A 145 -14.59 15.90 4.79
C GLY A 145 -15.28 15.56 3.47
N LYS A 146 -14.59 15.80 2.35
CA LYS A 146 -15.14 15.63 1.00
C LYS A 146 -15.33 14.17 0.59
N TYR A 147 -14.45 13.27 1.01
CA TYR A 147 -14.44 11.88 0.54
C TYR A 147 -14.83 10.90 1.66
N ILE A 148 -14.17 10.98 2.82
CA ILE A 148 -14.45 10.04 3.92
C ILE A 148 -15.84 10.32 4.49
N PHE A 149 -16.09 11.53 5.01
CA PHE A 149 -17.37 11.81 5.70
C PHE A 149 -18.56 11.80 4.75
N ALA A 150 -18.41 12.41 3.57
CA ALA A 150 -19.44 12.34 2.54
C ALA A 150 -19.67 10.91 2.06
N GLY A 151 -18.60 10.10 1.91
CA GLY A 151 -18.68 8.71 1.51
C GLY A 151 -19.39 7.83 2.51
N LEU A 152 -19.01 7.92 3.80
CA LEU A 152 -19.71 7.22 4.88
C LEU A 152 -21.20 7.59 4.90
N LYS A 153 -21.53 8.88 4.73
CA LYS A 153 -22.93 9.33 4.63
C LYS A 153 -23.65 8.75 3.42
N THR A 154 -23.05 8.77 2.24
CA THR A 154 -23.65 8.19 1.03
C THR A 154 -23.92 6.69 1.18
N LEU A 155 -23.10 6.00 1.98
CA LEU A 155 -23.20 4.57 2.24
C LEU A 155 -24.07 4.22 3.46
N GLY A 156 -24.68 5.20 4.13
CA GLY A 156 -25.52 4.98 5.31
C GLY A 156 -24.75 4.57 6.58
N LEU A 157 -23.48 4.96 6.67
CA LEU A 157 -22.57 4.62 7.77
C LEU A 157 -22.23 5.84 8.65
N GLU A 158 -22.82 7.01 8.41
CA GLU A 158 -22.43 8.27 9.08
C GLU A 158 -22.65 8.29 10.60
N ASP A 159 -23.62 7.50 11.07
CA ASP A 159 -23.99 7.41 12.48
C ASP A 159 -23.17 6.34 13.22
N LYS A 160 -22.42 5.50 12.50
CA LYS A 160 -21.50 4.56 13.13
C LYS A 160 -20.29 5.32 13.68
N PRO A 161 -19.86 5.05 14.93
CA PRO A 161 -18.63 5.61 15.44
C PRO A 161 -17.43 5.05 14.68
N VAL A 162 -16.43 5.89 14.42
CA VAL A 162 -15.11 5.42 13.99
C VAL A 162 -14.30 5.16 15.26
N SER A 163 -13.96 3.90 15.53
CA SER A 163 -13.24 3.51 16.74
C SER A 163 -11.72 3.65 16.58
N HIS A 164 -11.22 3.34 15.38
CA HIS A 164 -9.80 3.33 15.07
C HIS A 164 -9.53 3.99 13.72
N LEU A 165 -8.42 4.73 13.65
CA LEU A 165 -7.82 5.22 12.42
C LEU A 165 -6.42 4.63 12.31
N ILE A 166 -6.24 3.73 11.36
CA ILE A 166 -4.95 3.11 11.06
C ILE A 166 -4.28 3.94 9.97
N ILE A 167 -3.08 4.44 10.24
CA ILE A 167 -2.28 5.17 9.25
C ILE A 167 -1.17 4.22 8.80
N SER A 168 -1.19 3.85 7.52
CA SER A 168 -0.29 2.83 6.97
C SER A 168 1.18 3.24 7.05
N HIS A 169 1.50 4.52 6.89
CA HIS A 169 2.86 5.05 7.05
C HIS A 169 2.89 6.58 7.18
N GLY A 170 4.04 7.13 7.57
CA GLY A 170 4.26 8.55 7.87
C GLY A 170 4.43 9.46 6.65
N HIS A 171 3.75 9.19 5.53
CA HIS A 171 3.62 10.18 4.46
C HIS A 171 2.29 10.93 4.57
N GLY A 172 2.33 12.24 4.34
CA GLY A 172 1.19 13.12 4.61
C GLY A 172 0.00 12.96 3.67
N ASP A 173 0.15 12.23 2.56
CA ASP A 173 -0.99 11.80 1.76
C ASP A 173 -1.83 10.68 2.41
N HIS A 174 -1.33 10.07 3.50
CA HIS A 174 -2.01 9.02 4.27
C HIS A 174 -2.48 9.48 5.64
N TYR A 175 -1.81 10.45 6.27
CA TYR A 175 -2.28 11.02 7.55
C TYR A 175 -2.94 12.39 7.42
N GLY A 176 -2.88 13.08 6.28
CA GLY A 176 -3.18 14.52 6.20
C GLY A 176 -4.58 14.94 6.65
N GLY A 177 -5.58 14.05 6.60
CA GLY A 177 -6.93 14.31 7.12
C GLY A 177 -7.21 13.83 8.55
N PHE A 178 -6.21 13.39 9.30
CA PHE A 178 -6.41 12.79 10.61
C PHE A 178 -7.07 13.76 11.61
N ASN A 179 -6.77 15.07 11.55
CA ASN A 179 -7.33 16.05 12.48
C ASN A 179 -8.85 16.17 12.34
N ALA A 180 -9.35 16.19 11.10
CA ALA A 180 -10.78 16.17 10.83
C ALA A 180 -11.43 14.90 11.39
N VAL A 181 -10.80 13.73 11.19
CA VAL A 181 -11.30 12.44 11.69
C VAL A 181 -11.35 12.43 13.22
N VAL A 182 -10.27 12.88 13.88
CA VAL A 182 -10.21 13.02 15.35
C VAL A 182 -11.28 13.97 15.87
N LYS A 183 -11.43 15.13 15.25
CA LYS A 183 -12.45 16.11 15.65
C LYS A 183 -13.87 15.56 15.55
N ARG A 184 -14.14 14.73 14.54
CA ARG A 184 -15.49 14.22 14.26
C ARG A 184 -15.84 12.96 15.06
N TYR A 185 -14.88 12.07 15.30
CA TYR A 185 -15.13 10.74 15.86
C TYR A 185 -14.25 10.37 17.06
N ASN A 186 -13.14 11.08 17.28
CA ASN A 186 -12.16 10.81 18.35
C ASN A 186 -11.70 9.34 18.43
N PRO A 187 -11.23 8.72 17.32
CA PRO A 187 -10.76 7.35 17.31
C PRO A 187 -9.38 7.23 17.98
N ARG A 188 -8.98 5.98 18.29
CA ARG A 188 -7.56 5.67 18.53
C ARG A 188 -6.79 5.73 17.21
N ILE A 189 -5.63 6.37 17.21
CA ILE A 189 -4.75 6.41 16.04
C ILE A 189 -3.71 5.30 16.17
N VAL A 190 -3.65 4.43 15.15
CA VAL A 190 -2.77 3.26 15.13
C VAL A 190 -1.71 3.41 14.05
N MET A 191 -0.44 3.28 14.43
CA MET A 191 0.71 3.17 13.53
C MET A 191 1.70 2.16 14.12
N SER A 192 2.70 1.75 13.33
CA SER A 192 3.79 0.95 13.91
C SER A 192 4.59 1.76 14.93
N GLU A 193 5.17 1.10 15.93
CA GLU A 193 6.03 1.75 16.92
C GLU A 193 7.18 2.51 16.22
N LEU A 194 7.82 1.86 15.25
CA LEU A 194 8.92 2.45 14.48
C LEU A 194 8.48 3.69 13.69
N GLU A 195 7.29 3.68 13.09
CA GLU A 195 6.79 4.86 12.36
C GLU A 195 6.44 5.99 13.33
N TRP A 196 5.94 5.70 14.53
CA TRP A 196 5.74 6.71 15.56
C TRP A 196 7.05 7.39 15.98
N GLU A 197 8.10 6.62 16.22
CA GLU A 197 9.43 7.15 16.57
C GLU A 197 9.97 8.07 15.48
N LEU A 198 9.89 7.63 14.22
CA LEU A 198 10.33 8.42 13.06
C LEU A 198 9.51 9.70 12.89
N LEU A 199 8.18 9.58 13.05
CA LEU A 199 7.26 10.71 12.96
C LEU A 199 7.40 11.65 14.17
N GLU A 200 7.94 11.23 15.30
CA GLU A 200 8.23 12.12 16.43
C GLU A 200 9.47 13.00 16.14
N HIS A 201 10.55 12.38 15.67
CA HIS A 201 11.85 13.01 15.37
C HIS A 201 11.93 13.66 13.97
N ASP A 202 10.77 13.89 13.39
CA ASP A 202 10.56 14.02 11.97
C ASP A 202 11.27 15.20 11.27
N SER A 203 11.88 14.89 10.12
CA SER A 203 12.22 15.83 9.04
C SER A 203 11.29 15.72 7.80
N PHE A 204 10.33 14.78 7.81
CA PHE A 204 9.34 14.45 6.78
C PHE A 204 8.03 15.26 6.87
N ALA A 205 7.77 15.95 7.99
CA ALA A 205 6.64 16.85 8.17
C ALA A 205 6.77 18.03 7.21
N SER A 206 5.89 18.08 6.21
CA SER A 206 5.89 19.16 5.24
C SER A 206 4.68 20.06 5.46
N ARG A 207 4.87 21.38 5.30
CA ARG A 207 3.79 22.39 5.35
C ARG A 207 2.62 22.06 4.41
N ARG A 208 2.85 21.22 3.41
CA ARG A 208 1.85 20.77 2.43
C ARG A 208 0.74 19.90 3.04
N TRP A 209 1.03 19.11 4.06
CA TRP A 209 0.12 18.06 4.55
C TRP A 209 -0.53 18.35 5.91
N GLY A 210 -0.18 19.47 6.54
CA GLY A 210 -0.71 19.87 7.83
C GLY A 210 0.13 19.38 9.01
N ALA A 211 -0.49 19.32 10.20
CA ALA A 211 0.16 18.77 11.38
C ALA A 211 0.38 17.25 11.22
N LYS A 212 1.36 16.71 11.93
CA LYS A 212 1.52 15.26 12.09
C LYS A 212 0.68 14.78 13.30
N PRO A 213 0.14 13.56 13.27
CA PRO A 213 -0.49 12.98 14.45
C PRO A 213 0.53 12.84 15.59
N LYS A 214 0.02 12.92 16.83
CA LYS A 214 0.81 12.59 18.02
C LYS A 214 0.67 11.11 18.32
N LYS A 215 1.72 10.50 18.86
CA LYS A 215 1.74 9.10 19.26
C LYS A 215 0.53 8.79 20.15
N ASP A 216 -0.20 7.74 19.78
CA ASP A 216 -1.36 7.24 20.50
C ASP A 216 -1.25 5.72 20.73
N MET A 217 -1.66 4.91 19.75
CA MET A 217 -1.55 3.45 19.82
C MET A 217 -0.46 2.97 18.87
N ALA A 218 0.50 2.25 19.41
CA ALA A 218 1.57 1.63 18.65
C ALA A 218 1.36 0.13 18.53
N VAL A 219 1.69 -0.43 17.37
CA VAL A 219 1.72 -1.87 17.11
C VAL A 219 3.09 -2.29 16.58
N ASN A 220 3.45 -3.55 16.80
CA ASN A 220 4.66 -4.18 16.31
C ASN A 220 4.30 -5.24 15.26
N ASP A 221 5.33 -5.78 14.61
CA ASP A 221 5.13 -6.87 13.65
C ASP A 221 4.49 -8.09 14.32
N GLY A 222 3.44 -8.62 13.69
CA GLY A 222 2.67 -9.77 14.18
C GLY A 222 1.64 -9.44 15.27
N ASP A 223 1.56 -8.20 15.76
CA ASP A 223 0.52 -7.81 16.71
C ASP A 223 -0.87 -7.94 16.07
N THR A 224 -1.87 -8.22 16.90
CA THR A 224 -3.28 -8.28 16.49
C THR A 224 -4.14 -7.33 17.31
N LEU A 225 -5.21 -6.84 16.70
CA LEU A 225 -6.24 -6.04 17.37
C LEU A 225 -7.61 -6.60 17.03
N ASN A 226 -8.34 -7.03 18.05
CA ASN A 226 -9.73 -7.46 17.91
C ASN A 226 -10.67 -6.31 18.23
N ILE A 227 -11.50 -5.92 17.27
CA ILE A 227 -12.46 -4.81 17.39
C ILE A 227 -13.83 -5.38 17.08
N ASP A 228 -14.67 -5.48 18.11
CA ASP A 228 -16.03 -6.02 18.02
C ASP A 228 -16.15 -7.42 17.38
N GLY A 229 -15.10 -8.24 17.48
CA GLY A 229 -15.03 -9.57 16.87
C GLY A 229 -14.26 -9.61 15.54
N THR A 230 -13.99 -8.46 14.90
CA THR A 230 -13.13 -8.38 13.72
C THR A 230 -11.66 -8.33 14.15
N THR A 231 -10.87 -9.32 13.75
CA THR A 231 -9.43 -9.36 14.06
C THR A 231 -8.62 -8.77 12.90
N LEU A 232 -7.82 -7.75 13.22
CA LEU A 232 -6.82 -7.16 12.31
C LEU A 232 -5.44 -7.66 12.73
N THR A 233 -4.65 -8.16 11.78
CA THR A 233 -3.25 -8.54 12.00
C THR A 233 -2.34 -7.52 11.33
N PHE A 234 -1.32 -7.07 12.05
CA PHE A 234 -0.41 -6.04 11.62
C PHE A 234 0.95 -6.62 11.26
N HIS A 235 1.48 -6.19 10.11
CA HIS A 235 2.83 -6.54 9.68
C HIS A 235 3.63 -5.28 9.42
N VAL A 236 4.79 -5.16 10.06
CA VAL A 236 5.71 -4.06 9.77
C VAL A 236 6.53 -4.45 8.55
N THR A 237 6.28 -3.78 7.44
CA THR A 237 6.83 -4.09 6.11
C THR A 237 7.76 -2.97 5.65
N PRO A 238 8.98 -2.88 6.21
CA PRO A 238 9.91 -1.79 5.93
C PRO A 238 10.25 -1.64 4.44
N GLY A 239 10.53 -0.41 4.04
CA GLY A 239 10.96 -0.09 2.68
C GLY A 239 10.38 1.23 2.24
N HIS A 240 9.08 1.29 1.95
CA HIS A 240 8.42 2.53 1.53
C HIS A 240 8.60 3.66 2.56
N THR A 241 8.37 3.35 3.83
CA THR A 241 8.96 3.96 5.01
C THR A 241 9.56 2.84 5.87
N PRO A 242 10.47 3.13 6.82
CA PRO A 242 10.99 2.08 7.68
C PRO A 242 9.92 1.43 8.57
N GLY A 243 8.88 2.16 8.98
CA GLY A 243 7.79 1.63 9.79
C GLY A 243 6.48 1.40 9.03
N THR A 244 6.51 1.22 7.71
CA THR A 244 5.28 0.95 6.93
C THR A 244 4.52 -0.24 7.51
N LEU A 245 3.21 -0.09 7.65
CA LEU A 245 2.30 -1.05 8.23
C LEU A 245 1.38 -1.63 7.15
N SER A 246 1.44 -2.95 6.95
CA SER A 246 0.52 -3.71 6.11
C SER A 246 -0.45 -4.48 7.00
N LEU A 247 -1.69 -4.65 6.52
CA LEU A 247 -2.78 -5.24 7.32
C LEU A 247 -3.31 -6.51 6.67
N VAL A 248 -3.58 -7.52 7.48
CA VAL A 248 -4.37 -8.70 7.08
C VAL A 248 -5.66 -8.75 7.89
N PHE A 249 -6.81 -8.89 7.23
CA PHE A 249 -8.12 -8.87 7.87
C PHE A 249 -9.17 -9.65 7.07
N PRO A 250 -10.26 -10.14 7.72
CA PRO A 250 -11.33 -10.85 7.03
C PRO A 250 -12.25 -9.89 6.27
N VAL A 251 -12.72 -10.33 5.11
CA VAL A 251 -13.79 -9.69 4.35
C VAL A 251 -14.83 -10.72 3.93
N TYR A 252 -16.08 -10.32 3.71
CA TYR A 252 -17.19 -11.25 3.45
C TYR A 252 -17.95 -10.90 2.17
N ASP A 253 -18.22 -11.90 1.34
CA ASP A 253 -19.13 -11.82 0.20
C ASP A 253 -20.32 -12.76 0.44
N GLY A 254 -21.39 -12.24 1.04
CA GLY A 254 -22.46 -13.06 1.58
C GLY A 254 -21.95 -13.99 2.68
N ASP A 255 -22.21 -15.29 2.53
CA ASP A 255 -21.76 -16.32 3.47
C ASP A 255 -20.31 -16.78 3.21
N GLU A 256 -19.63 -16.27 2.17
CA GLU A 256 -18.27 -16.65 1.80
C GLU A 256 -17.22 -15.75 2.49
N PRO A 257 -16.42 -16.27 3.44
CA PRO A 257 -15.33 -15.51 4.05
C PRO A 257 -14.07 -15.53 3.18
N HIS A 258 -13.47 -14.36 3.03
CA HIS A 258 -12.20 -14.13 2.35
C HIS A 258 -11.18 -13.48 3.28
N ARG A 259 -9.91 -13.46 2.87
CA ARG A 259 -8.84 -12.77 3.61
C ARG A 259 -8.17 -11.76 2.70
N ALA A 260 -8.19 -10.51 3.15
CA ALA A 260 -7.55 -9.40 2.48
C ALA A 260 -6.20 -9.08 3.11
N VAL A 261 -5.23 -8.76 2.25
CA VAL A 261 -4.03 -8.00 2.62
C VAL A 261 -4.11 -6.62 2.01
N LEU A 262 -3.92 -5.59 2.83
CA LEU A 262 -3.68 -4.21 2.39
C LEU A 262 -2.19 -3.93 2.50
N TRP A 263 -1.54 -3.77 1.36
CA TRP A 263 -0.12 -3.43 1.29
C TRP A 263 0.11 -1.94 1.52
N GLY A 264 0.75 -1.61 2.64
CA GLY A 264 0.81 -0.26 3.20
C GLY A 264 1.75 0.71 2.51
N GLY A 265 2.54 0.30 1.51
CA GLY A 265 3.49 1.18 0.83
C GLY A 265 3.95 0.64 -0.53
N THR A 266 3.53 1.26 -1.63
CA THR A 266 3.64 0.68 -3.00
C THR A 266 4.71 1.30 -3.89
N GLY A 267 5.72 1.98 -3.34
CA GLY A 267 6.71 2.69 -4.17
C GLY A 267 8.10 2.87 -3.57
N LEU A 268 9.08 3.03 -4.48
CA LEU A 268 10.46 3.41 -4.17
C LEU A 268 10.65 4.91 -4.42
N ASN A 269 10.26 5.73 -3.45
CA ASN A 269 10.26 7.20 -3.55
C ASN A 269 11.44 7.88 -2.82
N TYR A 270 12.47 7.12 -2.49
CA TYR A 270 13.60 7.53 -1.65
C TYR A 270 14.97 7.40 -2.34
N GLY A 271 15.01 7.26 -3.66
CA GLY A 271 16.26 7.18 -4.42
C GLY A 271 16.96 5.82 -4.36
N SER A 272 18.25 5.81 -4.73
CA SER A 272 19.11 4.61 -4.83
C SER A 272 19.64 4.09 -3.49
N ASP A 273 18.84 4.17 -2.43
CA ASP A 273 19.16 3.61 -1.11
C ASP A 273 19.02 2.08 -1.14
N VAL A 274 20.14 1.41 -1.40
CA VAL A 274 20.20 -0.05 -1.59
C VAL A 274 19.65 -0.81 -0.38
N GLN A 275 20.00 -0.42 0.85
CA GLN A 275 19.57 -1.13 2.06
C GLN A 275 18.06 -1.03 2.24
N ARG A 276 17.49 0.13 1.96
CA ARG A 276 16.04 0.34 2.04
C ARG A 276 15.27 -0.39 0.94
N ILE A 277 15.81 -0.47 -0.28
CA ILE A 277 15.22 -1.29 -1.36
C ILE A 277 15.31 -2.78 -1.00
N GLN A 278 16.43 -3.26 -0.44
CA GLN A 278 16.57 -4.64 0.04
C GLN A 278 15.53 -4.97 1.13
N SER A 279 15.31 -4.06 2.08
CA SER A 279 14.27 -4.21 3.11
C SER A 279 12.87 -4.33 2.51
N TYR A 280 12.59 -3.59 1.43
CA TYR A 280 11.34 -3.73 0.68
C TYR A 280 11.23 -5.11 0.01
N THR A 281 12.31 -5.59 -0.62
CA THR A 281 12.37 -6.94 -1.22
C THR A 281 12.07 -8.01 -0.18
N GLU A 282 12.69 -7.94 0.99
CA GLU A 282 12.48 -8.88 2.09
C GLU A 282 11.05 -8.83 2.61
N SER A 283 10.48 -7.63 2.77
CA SER A 283 9.09 -7.46 3.20
C SER A 283 8.10 -8.10 2.21
N ALA A 284 8.33 -7.95 0.90
CA ALA A 284 7.51 -8.60 -0.12
C ALA A 284 7.64 -10.13 -0.07
N GLN A 285 8.86 -10.64 0.12
CA GLN A 285 9.12 -12.08 0.24
C GLN A 285 8.44 -12.68 1.49
N ILE A 286 8.50 -12.01 2.63
CA ILE A 286 7.85 -12.44 3.87
C ILE A 286 6.33 -12.44 3.71
N MET A 287 5.76 -11.35 3.16
CA MET A 287 4.32 -11.25 2.94
C MET A 287 3.80 -12.32 1.97
N LYS A 288 4.58 -12.67 0.95
CA LYS A 288 4.29 -13.84 0.08
C LYS A 288 4.12 -15.13 0.88
N GLY A 289 4.95 -15.34 1.90
CA GLY A 289 4.85 -16.47 2.83
C GLY A 289 3.54 -16.46 3.61
N TYR A 290 3.09 -15.29 4.09
CA TYR A 290 1.80 -15.15 4.76
C TYR A 290 0.60 -15.37 3.84
N VAL A 291 0.69 -14.95 2.58
CA VAL A 291 -0.35 -15.24 1.57
C VAL A 291 -0.56 -16.74 1.43
N GLU A 292 0.53 -17.52 1.34
CA GLU A 292 0.47 -18.97 1.26
C GLU A 292 -0.09 -19.59 2.56
N ALA A 293 0.51 -19.22 3.69
CA ALA A 293 0.20 -19.82 4.99
C ALA A 293 -1.22 -19.51 5.49
N GLN A 294 -1.76 -18.34 5.13
CA GLN A 294 -3.05 -17.86 5.61
C GLN A 294 -4.15 -17.91 4.55
N ASN A 295 -3.87 -18.42 3.34
CA ASN A 295 -4.82 -18.45 2.22
C ASN A 295 -5.42 -17.07 1.91
N ILE A 296 -4.57 -16.06 1.78
CA ILE A 296 -5.00 -14.68 1.46
C ILE A 296 -5.32 -14.61 -0.03
N ASP A 297 -6.54 -14.19 -0.37
CA ASP A 297 -7.07 -14.23 -1.73
C ASP A 297 -7.57 -12.86 -2.22
N VAL A 298 -7.46 -11.83 -1.39
CA VAL A 298 -7.74 -10.43 -1.75
C VAL A 298 -6.49 -9.57 -1.54
N PHE A 299 -6.01 -8.89 -2.58
CA PHE A 299 -4.94 -7.89 -2.52
C PHE A 299 -5.48 -6.48 -2.71
N LEU A 300 -5.15 -5.60 -1.77
CA LEU A 300 -5.46 -4.18 -1.76
C LEU A 300 -4.20 -3.34 -1.53
N SER A 301 -4.27 -2.07 -1.89
CA SER A 301 -3.22 -1.09 -1.68
C SER A 301 -3.81 0.27 -1.27
N ASN A 302 -2.99 1.07 -0.61
CA ASN A 302 -3.29 2.47 -0.28
C ASN A 302 -3.39 3.40 -1.52
N HIS A 303 -2.95 2.94 -2.68
CA HIS A 303 -3.12 3.62 -3.96
C HIS A 303 -3.93 2.74 -4.95
N PRO A 304 -5.17 3.12 -5.30
CA PRO A 304 -6.07 2.30 -6.14
C PRO A 304 -5.56 2.02 -7.56
N GLY A 305 -4.60 2.81 -8.04
CA GLY A 305 -3.99 2.59 -9.35
C GLY A 305 -2.87 1.56 -9.34
N ARG A 306 -2.51 1.00 -8.17
CA ARG A 306 -1.43 0.02 -8.02
C ARG A 306 -1.97 -1.42 -7.97
N ASP A 307 -3.07 -1.64 -7.26
CA ASP A 307 -3.73 -2.93 -7.05
C ASP A 307 -4.85 -3.22 -8.06
N GLY A 308 -5.11 -2.31 -9.00
CA GLY A 308 -6.21 -2.39 -9.96
C GLY A 308 -7.58 -2.07 -9.36
N SER A 309 -7.64 -1.58 -8.11
CA SER A 309 -8.89 -1.19 -7.46
C SER A 309 -9.61 -0.10 -8.25
N ARG A 310 -8.87 0.84 -8.86
CA ARG A 310 -9.50 1.89 -9.67
C ARG A 310 -10.38 1.33 -10.78
N GLU A 311 -9.86 0.40 -11.56
CA GLU A 311 -10.55 -0.18 -12.69
C GLU A 311 -11.77 -1.00 -12.21
N LYS A 312 -11.60 -1.80 -11.15
CA LYS A 312 -12.68 -2.59 -10.53
C LYS A 312 -13.82 -1.69 -10.02
N LEU A 313 -13.49 -0.62 -9.30
CA LEU A 313 -14.44 0.31 -8.69
C LEU A 313 -15.18 1.18 -9.72
N LEU A 314 -14.57 1.42 -10.90
CA LEU A 314 -15.19 2.19 -11.98
C LEU A 314 -16.00 1.33 -12.96
N ALA A 315 -15.72 0.04 -13.05
CA ALA A 315 -16.43 -0.88 -13.96
C ALA A 315 -17.86 -1.20 -13.50
N SER A 316 -18.22 -0.85 -12.25
CA SER A 316 -19.57 -0.88 -11.67
C SER A 316 -20.49 -1.98 -12.20
N ARG A 317 -20.18 -3.24 -11.82
CA ARG A 317 -21.10 -4.40 -11.83
C ARG A 317 -20.77 -5.36 -10.68
N LEU A 318 -20.62 -4.85 -9.45
CA LEU A 318 -20.42 -5.73 -8.29
C LEU A 318 -21.71 -6.47 -7.88
N ASP A 319 -22.87 -6.08 -8.42
CA ASP A 319 -24.18 -6.63 -8.03
C ASP A 319 -24.70 -7.79 -8.92
N ASN A 320 -23.90 -8.29 -9.86
CA ASN A 320 -24.28 -9.53 -10.56
C ASN A 320 -23.85 -10.73 -9.71
N ALA A 321 -24.74 -11.22 -8.84
CA ALA A 321 -24.52 -12.40 -7.98
C ALA A 321 -24.15 -13.71 -8.74
N ALA A 322 -24.20 -13.71 -10.07
CA ALA A 322 -23.76 -14.81 -10.92
C ALA A 322 -22.29 -14.68 -11.41
N GLU A 323 -21.66 -13.53 -11.24
CA GLU A 323 -20.27 -13.28 -11.61
C GLU A 323 -19.36 -13.33 -10.37
N LYS A 324 -18.18 -13.92 -10.52
CA LYS A 324 -17.17 -13.99 -9.45
C LYS A 324 -16.84 -12.58 -8.94
N HIS A 325 -16.82 -12.41 -7.62
CA HIS A 325 -16.51 -11.13 -6.97
C HIS A 325 -15.20 -10.52 -7.48
N ALA A 326 -15.26 -9.29 -8.02
CA ALA A 326 -14.14 -8.69 -8.77
C ALA A 326 -12.88 -8.43 -7.92
N PHE A 327 -13.03 -8.35 -6.60
CA PHE A 327 -11.93 -8.20 -5.66
C PHE A 327 -11.38 -9.52 -5.14
N VAL A 328 -12.05 -10.66 -5.36
CA VAL A 328 -11.53 -11.98 -5.00
C VAL A 328 -10.62 -12.46 -6.13
N GLN A 329 -9.34 -12.12 -6.04
CA GLN A 329 -8.34 -12.51 -7.05
C GLN A 329 -8.04 -14.02 -6.95
N GLY A 330 -7.99 -14.56 -5.74
CA GLY A 330 -7.52 -15.92 -5.47
C GLY A 330 -6.05 -15.94 -5.05
N LYS A 331 -5.71 -16.85 -4.14
CA LYS A 331 -4.37 -16.95 -3.51
C LYS A 331 -3.20 -16.91 -4.49
N ASN A 332 -3.30 -17.64 -5.60
CA ASN A 332 -2.22 -17.69 -6.59
C ASN A 332 -1.97 -16.31 -7.22
N ILE A 333 -3.01 -15.56 -7.56
CA ILE A 333 -2.86 -14.21 -8.12
C ILE A 333 -2.33 -13.23 -7.05
N VAL A 334 -2.77 -13.37 -5.79
CA VAL A 334 -2.22 -12.57 -4.69
C VAL A 334 -0.75 -12.89 -4.44
N LYS A 335 -0.33 -14.14 -4.61
CA LYS A 335 1.09 -14.52 -4.53
C LYS A 335 1.92 -13.86 -5.64
N GLU A 336 1.41 -13.83 -6.87
CA GLU A 336 2.07 -13.20 -8.03
C GLU A 336 2.39 -11.72 -7.80
N VAL A 337 1.52 -10.95 -7.12
CA VAL A 337 1.87 -9.53 -6.85
C VAL A 337 3.06 -9.40 -5.90
N PHE A 338 3.22 -10.30 -4.94
CA PHE A 338 4.41 -10.28 -4.07
C PHE A 338 5.65 -10.80 -4.79
N GLU A 339 5.51 -11.67 -5.78
CA GLU A 339 6.61 -12.07 -6.67
C GLU A 339 7.04 -10.91 -7.58
N LEU A 340 6.09 -10.14 -8.11
CA LEU A 340 6.37 -8.88 -8.81
C LEU A 340 7.16 -7.93 -7.91
N LEU A 341 6.64 -7.65 -6.71
CA LEU A 341 7.28 -6.72 -5.78
C LEU A 341 8.69 -7.19 -5.39
N GLU A 342 8.87 -8.47 -5.06
CA GLU A 342 10.17 -9.07 -4.73
C GLU A 342 11.14 -8.95 -5.91
N ASN A 343 10.76 -9.45 -7.09
CA ASN A 343 11.64 -9.52 -8.25
C ASN A 343 12.02 -8.13 -8.77
N CYS A 344 11.05 -7.20 -8.86
CA CYS A 344 11.31 -5.87 -9.38
C CYS A 344 12.16 -5.04 -8.42
N THR A 345 11.96 -5.15 -7.11
CA THR A 345 12.84 -4.47 -6.15
C THR A 345 14.22 -5.12 -6.06
N ARG A 346 14.32 -6.45 -6.25
CA ARG A 346 15.60 -7.14 -6.39
C ARG A 346 16.40 -6.64 -7.59
N ALA A 347 15.75 -6.54 -8.75
CA ALA A 347 16.33 -5.97 -9.95
C ALA A 347 16.87 -4.54 -9.70
N GLN A 348 16.09 -3.70 -9.02
CA GLN A 348 16.48 -2.32 -8.72
C GLN A 348 17.78 -2.24 -7.92
N TRP A 349 17.86 -2.92 -6.77
CA TRP A 349 19.05 -2.81 -5.93
C TRP A 349 20.27 -3.49 -6.56
N MET A 350 20.09 -4.59 -7.31
CA MET A 350 21.18 -5.23 -8.06
C MET A 350 21.76 -4.29 -9.11
N ASN A 351 20.90 -3.67 -9.93
CA ASN A 351 21.31 -2.72 -10.96
C ASN A 351 22.06 -1.51 -10.36
N ILE A 352 21.60 -1.00 -9.21
CA ILE A 352 22.29 0.10 -8.51
C ILE A 352 23.70 -0.32 -8.05
N VAL A 353 23.84 -1.52 -7.47
CA VAL A 353 25.14 -2.04 -7.01
C VAL A 353 26.09 -2.25 -8.19
N GLU A 354 25.62 -2.89 -9.26
CA GLU A 354 26.40 -3.13 -10.48
C GLU A 354 26.87 -1.82 -11.12
N ASN A 355 26.00 -0.82 -11.26
CA ASN A 355 26.36 0.47 -11.86
C ASN A 355 27.35 1.27 -10.99
N LYS A 356 27.24 1.19 -9.66
CA LYS A 356 28.23 1.79 -8.75
C LYS A 356 29.61 1.15 -8.92
N SER A 357 29.67 -0.17 -9.07
CA SER A 357 30.95 -0.89 -9.27
C SER A 357 31.62 -0.61 -10.62
N LYS A 358 30.86 -0.22 -11.65
CA LYS A 358 31.38 0.14 -12.98
C LYS A 358 31.85 1.60 -13.07
N GLY A 359 31.38 2.46 -12.17
CA GLY A 359 31.71 3.89 -12.12
C GLY A 359 32.83 4.25 -11.13
N SER A 360 33.24 3.31 -10.28
CA SER A 360 34.43 3.38 -9.41
C SER A 360 35.64 2.76 -10.09
#